data_AF-A0A957TKK8-F1
#
_entry.id   AF-A0A957TKK8-F1
#
_cell.length_a   1.000
_cell.length_b   1.000
_cell.length_c   1.000
_cell.angle_alpha   90.00
_cell.angle_beta   90.00
_cell.angle_gamma   90.00
#
_symmetry.space_group_name_H-M   'P 1'
#
loop_
_entity.id
_entity.type
_entity.pdbx_description
1 polymer ?
#
loop_
_entity_poly.entity_id
_entity_poly.type
_entity_poly.pdbx_seq_one_letter_code
_entity_poly.pdbx_strand_id
1 'polypeptide(L)'
;MLQNHIDSTLAAGHESRIRAQHLLEKASTILQGDPSRSAEVDYYLQQVRMIVKRVQETVQWSDLYKRRLRTYLLAWLALSFIVIVSRYLYTEALFSFLGRASRQNPDSLLVYNMVTITTAFFFGAFGGGVGALVNLVRYVRQGYGFFDRKYGLRGLILPLIGALCGLVLCAVFGVVYALLGIEPPTSLWFGLIPALLAMVLGASQEYFYGTVAP
;
A
#
# COMPACT_ATOMS: atom_id res chain seq x y z
N MET A 1 -1.30 39.25 -0.92
CA MET A 1 -1.16 38.22 0.15
C MET A 1 -1.97 36.95 -0.14
N LEU A 2 -3.26 37.02 -0.49
CA LEU A 2 -4.10 35.84 -0.78
C LEU A 2 -3.63 34.99 -1.99
N GLN A 3 -3.07 35.63 -3.00
CA GLN A 3 -2.56 34.97 -4.22
C GLN A 3 -1.31 34.12 -3.92
N ASN A 4 -0.33 34.68 -3.18
CA ASN A 4 0.83 33.92 -2.69
C ASN A 4 0.43 32.75 -1.77
N HIS A 5 -0.65 32.90 -1.00
CA HIS A 5 -1.20 31.82 -0.16
C HIS A 5 -1.83 30.71 -1.02
N ILE A 6 -2.53 31.06 -2.10
CA ILE A 6 -3.08 30.10 -3.06
C ILE A 6 -1.97 29.36 -3.80
N ASP A 7 -0.95 30.07 -4.26
CA ASP A 7 0.14 29.47 -5.03
C ASP A 7 1.04 28.54 -4.20
N SER A 8 1.14 28.78 -2.89
CA SER A 8 1.86 27.92 -1.94
C SER A 8 1.03 26.75 -1.39
N THR A 9 -0.30 26.89 -1.32
CA THR A 9 -1.18 25.88 -0.71
C THR A 9 -1.85 24.96 -1.73
N LEU A 10 -2.04 25.42 -2.98
CA LEU A 10 -2.74 24.68 -4.02
C LEU A 10 -1.75 24.23 -5.10
N ALA A 11 -1.65 22.92 -5.34
CA ALA A 11 -0.78 22.37 -6.37
C ALA A 11 -1.13 22.93 -7.76
N ALA A 12 -0.10 23.24 -8.57
CA ALA A 12 -0.27 23.78 -9.92
C ALA A 12 -1.06 22.78 -10.79
N GLY A 13 -2.12 23.25 -11.47
CA GLY A 13 -2.95 22.42 -12.34
C GLY A 13 -4.16 21.75 -11.69
N HIS A 14 -4.37 21.85 -10.37
CA HIS A 14 -5.58 21.33 -9.74
C HIS A 14 -6.81 22.21 -10.06
N GLU A 15 -7.96 21.61 -10.39
CA GLU A 15 -9.20 22.33 -10.73
C GLU A 15 -9.60 23.35 -9.65
N SER A 16 -9.35 23.02 -8.38
CA SER A 16 -9.57 23.91 -7.25
C SER A 16 -8.69 25.17 -7.25
N ARG A 17 -7.46 25.08 -7.78
CA ARG A 17 -6.56 26.23 -7.96
C ARG A 17 -7.05 27.13 -9.08
N ILE A 18 -7.43 26.54 -10.22
CA ILE A 18 -7.98 27.26 -11.37
C ILE A 18 -9.27 28.00 -10.96
N ARG A 19 -10.15 27.30 -10.22
CA ARG A 19 -11.39 27.87 -9.69
C ARG A 19 -11.13 29.00 -8.69
N ALA A 20 -10.17 28.85 -7.78
CA ALA A 20 -9.81 29.90 -6.82
C ALA A 20 -9.17 31.13 -7.51
N GLN A 21 -8.32 30.91 -8.51
CA GLN A 21 -7.70 31.98 -9.31
C GLN A 21 -8.75 32.75 -10.12
N HIS A 22 -9.66 32.06 -10.80
CA HIS A 22 -10.75 32.67 -11.57
C HIS A 22 -11.72 33.48 -10.69
N LEU A 23 -11.99 33.03 -9.46
CA LEU A 23 -12.81 33.79 -8.50
C LEU A 23 -12.10 35.04 -7.98
N LEU A 24 -10.78 34.98 -7.78
CA LEU A 24 -9.98 36.15 -7.42
C LEU A 24 -9.89 37.17 -8.55
N GLU A 25 -9.74 36.70 -9.79
CA GLU A 25 -9.73 37.54 -10.97
C GLU A 25 -11.06 38.28 -11.09
N LYS A 26 -12.19 37.58 -11.00
CA LYS A 26 -13.54 38.19 -10.97
C LYS A 26 -13.70 39.23 -9.86
N ALA A 27 -13.21 38.95 -8.65
CA ALA A 27 -13.26 39.89 -7.54
C ALA A 27 -12.44 41.16 -7.84
N SER A 28 -11.27 41.03 -8.46
CA SER A 28 -10.42 42.18 -8.84
C SER A 28 -11.06 43.03 -9.94
N THR A 29 -11.66 42.42 -10.96
CA THR A 29 -12.31 43.12 -12.06
C THR A 29 -13.50 43.94 -11.58
N ILE A 30 -14.30 43.40 -10.65
CA ILE A 30 -15.43 44.12 -10.04
C ILE A 30 -14.94 45.29 -9.20
N LEU A 31 -13.89 45.08 -8.39
CA LEU A 31 -13.34 46.11 -7.52
C LEU A 31 -12.74 47.29 -8.30
N GLN A 32 -12.17 47.02 -9.49
CA GLN A 32 -11.63 48.04 -10.39
C GLN A 32 -12.70 48.75 -11.24
N GLY A 33 -13.77 48.03 -11.62
CA GLY A 33 -14.83 48.56 -12.47
C GLY A 33 -15.92 49.32 -11.71
N ASP A 34 -16.34 48.81 -10.55
CA ASP A 34 -17.41 49.41 -9.74
C ASP A 34 -17.17 49.18 -8.23
N PRO A 35 -16.47 50.10 -7.55
CA PRO A 35 -16.14 49.96 -6.13
C PRO A 35 -17.36 50.00 -5.20
N SER A 36 -18.55 50.36 -5.69
CA SER A 36 -19.79 50.32 -4.91
C SER A 36 -20.33 48.90 -4.70
N ARG A 37 -19.89 47.92 -5.50
CA ARG A 37 -20.30 46.51 -5.44
C ARG A 37 -19.43 45.69 -4.47
N SER A 38 -19.10 46.26 -3.32
CA SER A 38 -18.24 45.64 -2.30
C SER A 38 -18.78 44.30 -1.78
N ALA A 39 -20.11 44.15 -1.68
CA ALA A 39 -20.75 42.91 -1.22
C ALA A 39 -20.48 41.70 -2.14
N GLU A 40 -20.42 41.89 -3.46
CA GLU A 40 -20.14 40.80 -4.40
C GLU A 40 -18.67 40.37 -4.33
N VAL A 41 -17.77 41.32 -4.13
CA VAL A 41 -16.34 41.05 -3.91
C VAL A 41 -16.14 40.25 -2.63
N ASP A 42 -16.79 40.66 -1.53
CA ASP A 42 -16.73 39.94 -0.25
C ASP A 42 -17.24 38.50 -0.38
N TYR A 43 -18.32 38.30 -1.14
CA TYR A 43 -18.85 36.95 -1.43
C TYR A 43 -17.82 36.08 -2.17
N TYR A 44 -17.17 36.59 -3.21
CA TYR A 44 -16.14 35.82 -3.94
C TYR A 44 -14.90 35.54 -3.08
N LEU A 45 -14.46 36.51 -2.26
CA LEU A 45 -13.37 36.30 -1.32
C LEU A 45 -13.72 35.24 -0.27
N GLN A 46 -14.95 35.20 0.24
CA GLN A 46 -15.42 34.16 1.14
C GLN A 46 -15.43 32.78 0.46
N GLN A 47 -15.88 32.68 -0.79
CA GLN A 47 -15.81 31.42 -1.54
C GLN A 47 -14.38 30.91 -1.70
N VAL A 48 -13.44 31.79 -2.07
CA VAL A 48 -12.03 31.44 -2.20
C VAL A 48 -11.47 30.94 -0.86
N ARG A 49 -11.78 31.62 0.25
CA ARG A 49 -11.37 31.17 1.59
C ARG A 49 -11.92 29.78 1.93
N MET A 50 -13.18 29.50 1.61
CA MET A 50 -13.78 28.17 1.83
C MET A 50 -13.09 27.08 1.00
N ILE A 51 -12.78 27.36 -0.27
CA ILE A 51 -12.06 26.43 -1.15
C ILE A 51 -10.68 26.13 -0.57
N VAL A 52 -9.91 27.16 -0.21
CA VAL A 52 -8.56 27.00 0.38
C VAL A 52 -8.64 26.21 1.68
N LYS A 53 -9.58 26.53 2.58
CA LYS A 53 -9.76 25.83 3.86
C LYS A 53 -10.06 24.34 3.64
N ARG A 54 -11.01 24.02 2.75
CA ARG A 54 -11.36 22.63 2.42
C ARG A 54 -10.16 21.86 1.84
N VAL A 55 -9.37 22.49 0.98
CA VAL A 55 -8.17 21.86 0.44
C VAL A 55 -7.14 21.62 1.54
N GLN A 56 -6.87 22.60 2.40
CA GLN A 56 -5.96 22.45 3.53
C GLN A 56 -6.35 21.27 4.43
N GLU A 57 -7.64 21.20 4.81
CA GLU A 57 -8.17 20.07 5.58
C GLU A 57 -7.95 18.74 4.85
N THR A 58 -8.25 18.69 3.55
CA THR A 58 -8.10 17.46 2.75
C THR A 58 -6.63 17.02 2.62
N VAL A 59 -5.69 17.96 2.49
CA VAL A 59 -4.24 17.68 2.48
C VAL A 59 -3.80 17.12 3.83
N GLN A 60 -4.20 17.75 4.94
CA GLN A 60 -3.87 17.27 6.29
C GLN A 60 -4.37 15.84 6.52
N TRP A 61 -5.62 15.54 6.14
CA TRP A 61 -6.16 14.19 6.22
C TRP A 61 -5.39 13.23 5.32
N SER A 62 -5.09 13.62 4.09
CA SER A 62 -4.34 12.81 3.12
C SER A 62 -2.97 12.42 3.67
N ASP A 63 -2.23 13.35 4.29
CA ASP A 63 -0.92 13.08 4.86
C ASP A 63 -0.98 12.17 6.08
N LEU A 64 -2.00 12.33 6.93
CA LEU A 64 -2.24 11.40 8.03
C LEU A 64 -2.50 9.98 7.50
N TYR A 65 -3.33 9.81 6.46
CA TYR A 65 -3.62 8.51 5.86
C TYR A 65 -2.38 7.88 5.22
N LYS A 66 -1.59 8.65 4.45
CA LYS A 66 -0.31 8.19 3.88
C LYS A 66 0.63 7.70 4.97
N ARG A 67 0.77 8.46 6.07
CA ARG A 67 1.66 8.10 7.19
C ARG A 67 1.21 6.81 7.88
N ARG A 68 -0.09 6.67 8.14
CA ARG A 68 -0.67 5.45 8.74
C ARG A 68 -0.47 4.24 7.83
N LEU A 69 -0.80 4.37 6.55
CA LEU A 69 -0.62 3.30 5.57
C LEU A 69 0.85 2.89 5.45
N ARG A 70 1.77 3.85 5.37
CA ARG A 70 3.21 3.57 5.32
C ARG A 70 3.67 2.81 6.56
N THR A 71 3.23 3.21 7.75
CA THR A 71 3.59 2.55 9.01
C THR A 71 3.07 1.10 9.04
N TYR A 72 1.82 0.91 8.61
CA TYR A 72 1.21 -0.42 8.47
C TYR A 72 1.98 -1.32 7.50
N LEU A 73 2.32 -0.82 6.32
CA LEU A 73 3.08 -1.57 5.32
C LEU A 73 4.49 -1.91 5.81
N LEU A 74 5.18 -0.97 6.46
CA LEU A 74 6.49 -1.23 7.05
C LEU A 74 6.41 -2.27 8.18
N ALA A 75 5.36 -2.26 8.99
CA ALA A 75 5.15 -3.29 10.01
C ALA A 75 4.95 -4.67 9.38
N TRP A 76 4.16 -4.78 8.31
CA TRP A 76 4.01 -6.03 7.56
C TRP A 76 5.32 -6.51 6.93
N LEU A 77 6.11 -5.62 6.35
CA LEU A 77 7.41 -5.95 5.78
C LEU A 77 8.38 -6.42 6.84
N ALA A 78 8.46 -5.71 7.97
CA ALA A 78 9.32 -6.09 9.09
C ALA A 78 8.91 -7.45 9.67
N LEU A 79 7.61 -7.66 9.91
CA LEU A 79 7.09 -8.94 10.40
C LEU A 79 7.43 -10.08 9.44
N SER A 80 7.15 -9.91 8.14
CA SER A 80 7.42 -10.92 7.13
C SER A 80 8.92 -11.21 7.01
N PHE A 81 9.75 -10.16 7.04
CA PHE A 81 11.20 -10.30 7.04
C PHE A 81 11.70 -11.08 8.25
N ILE A 82 11.21 -10.78 9.46
CA ILE A 82 11.58 -11.51 10.68
C ILE A 82 11.22 -13.00 10.55
N VAL A 83 10.02 -13.33 10.06
CA VAL A 83 9.60 -14.74 9.91
C VAL A 83 10.44 -15.46 8.85
N ILE A 84 10.68 -14.83 7.71
CA ILE A 84 11.51 -15.39 6.63
C ILE A 84 12.94 -15.63 7.11
N VAL A 85 13.57 -14.63 7.73
CA VAL A 85 14.93 -14.76 8.28
C VAL A 85 14.97 -15.83 9.36
N SER A 86 13.94 -15.90 10.21
CA SER A 86 13.86 -16.92 11.26
C SER A 86 13.83 -18.33 10.68
N ARG A 87 13.07 -18.54 9.58
CA ARG A 87 13.03 -19.82 8.86
C ARG A 87 14.42 -20.31 8.44
N TYR A 88 15.26 -19.42 7.91
CA TYR A 88 16.57 -19.81 7.36
C TYR A 88 17.71 -19.80 8.37
N LEU A 89 17.67 -18.93 9.39
CA LEU A 89 18.72 -18.89 10.42
C LEU A 89 18.47 -19.85 11.58
N TYR A 90 17.20 -20.12 11.90
CA TYR A 90 16.80 -20.88 13.08
C TYR A 90 15.93 -22.08 12.71
N THR A 91 16.26 -22.77 11.61
CA THR A 91 15.44 -23.88 11.09
C THR A 91 15.16 -24.94 12.15
N GLU A 92 16.18 -25.52 12.77
CA GLU A 92 15.97 -26.57 13.79
C GLU A 92 15.19 -26.09 15.03
N ALA A 93 15.45 -24.86 15.48
CA ALA A 93 14.70 -24.26 16.58
C ALA A 93 13.22 -24.05 16.21
N LEU A 94 12.91 -23.69 14.96
CA LEU A 94 11.54 -23.57 14.47
C LEU A 94 10.82 -24.91 14.36
N PHE A 95 11.47 -25.94 13.81
CA PHE A 95 10.90 -27.28 13.71
C PHE A 95 10.66 -27.88 15.11
N SER A 96 11.60 -27.72 16.04
CA SER A 96 11.44 -28.18 17.43
C SER A 96 10.40 -27.37 18.21
N PHE A 97 10.29 -26.06 17.98
CA PHE A 97 9.23 -25.23 18.55
C PHE A 97 7.85 -25.67 18.04
N LEU A 98 7.68 -25.80 16.73
CA LEU A 98 6.41 -26.21 16.12
C LEU A 98 6.06 -27.65 16.49
N GLY A 99 7.01 -28.58 16.49
CA GLY A 99 6.79 -29.96 16.94
C GLY A 99 6.30 -30.01 18.39
N ARG A 100 6.90 -29.24 19.30
CA ARG A 100 6.41 -29.12 20.69
C ARG A 100 5.01 -28.50 20.75
N ALA A 101 4.75 -27.44 19.99
CA ALA A 101 3.45 -26.76 19.97
C ALA A 101 2.32 -27.66 19.42
N SER A 102 2.61 -28.43 18.37
CA SER A 102 1.65 -29.34 17.73
C SER A 102 1.62 -30.74 18.35
N ARG A 103 2.45 -31.03 19.36
CA ARG A 103 2.66 -32.37 19.94
C ARG A 103 3.03 -33.42 18.89
N GLN A 104 3.86 -33.04 17.93
CA GLN A 104 4.36 -33.91 16.86
C GLN A 104 5.88 -34.01 16.93
N ASN A 105 6.43 -35.06 16.32
CA ASN A 105 7.87 -35.14 16.12
C ASN A 105 8.32 -33.97 15.22
N PRO A 106 9.47 -33.32 15.51
CA PRO A 106 10.01 -32.25 14.68
C PRO A 106 10.18 -32.68 13.22
N ASP A 107 10.55 -33.94 12.98
CA ASP A 107 10.76 -34.50 11.63
C ASP A 107 9.47 -34.96 10.94
N SER A 108 8.31 -34.72 11.55
CA SER A 108 7.03 -35.12 10.96
C SER A 108 6.70 -34.29 9.71
N LEU A 109 6.05 -34.93 8.74
CA LEU A 109 5.54 -34.28 7.53
C LEU A 109 4.61 -33.09 7.86
N LEU A 110 3.82 -33.21 8.94
CA LEU A 110 2.91 -32.17 9.39
C LEU A 110 3.67 -30.90 9.81
N VAL A 111 4.73 -31.03 10.62
CA VAL A 111 5.55 -29.88 11.05
C VAL A 111 6.23 -29.24 9.84
N TYR A 112 6.78 -30.06 8.93
CA TYR A 112 7.37 -29.56 7.68
C TYR A 112 6.37 -28.72 6.85
N ASN A 113 5.16 -29.24 6.67
CA ASN A 113 4.10 -28.54 5.94
C ASN A 113 3.69 -27.24 6.64
N MET A 114 3.55 -27.24 7.97
CA MET A 114 3.26 -26.02 8.73
C MET A 114 4.33 -24.95 8.46
N VAL A 115 5.61 -25.30 8.56
CA VAL A 115 6.65 -24.30 8.34
C VAL A 115 6.67 -23.82 6.89
N THR A 116 6.44 -24.71 5.93
CA THR A 116 6.40 -24.38 4.50
C THR A 116 5.23 -23.45 4.17
N ILE A 117 4.04 -23.75 4.70
CA ILE A 117 2.83 -22.91 4.58
C ILE A 117 3.08 -21.52 5.19
N THR A 118 3.62 -21.45 6.41
CA THR A 118 3.95 -20.18 7.06
C THR A 118 4.97 -19.39 6.23
N THR A 119 5.99 -20.05 5.70
CA THR A 119 7.01 -19.41 4.86
C THR A 119 6.38 -18.83 3.60
N ALA A 120 5.58 -19.62 2.87
CA ALA A 120 4.91 -19.17 1.65
C ALA A 120 3.95 -17.99 1.90
N PHE A 121 3.20 -18.04 3.01
CA PHE A 121 2.33 -16.94 3.45
C PHE A 121 3.12 -15.64 3.61
N PHE A 122 4.23 -15.66 4.36
CA PHE A 122 5.00 -14.45 4.65
C PHE A 122 5.83 -13.96 3.45
N PHE A 123 6.32 -14.84 2.57
CA PHE A 123 6.91 -14.41 1.30
C PHE A 123 5.89 -13.70 0.41
N GLY A 124 4.67 -14.26 0.31
CA GLY A 124 3.57 -13.62 -0.41
C GLY A 124 3.19 -12.26 0.18
N ALA A 125 3.05 -12.19 1.51
CA ALA A 125 2.76 -10.92 2.22
C ALA A 125 3.87 -9.89 2.05
N PHE A 126 5.13 -10.32 2.09
CA PHE A 126 6.29 -9.45 1.82
C PHE A 126 6.21 -8.86 0.42
N GLY A 127 5.96 -9.70 -0.59
CA GLY A 127 5.75 -9.27 -1.98
C GLY A 127 4.64 -8.23 -2.10
N GLY A 128 3.45 -8.53 -1.59
CA GLY A 128 2.30 -7.61 -1.60
C GLY A 128 2.58 -6.29 -0.87
N GLY A 129 3.28 -6.33 0.26
CA GLY A 129 3.72 -5.15 1.00
C GLY A 129 4.71 -4.29 0.22
N VAL A 130 5.68 -4.90 -0.46
CA VAL A 130 6.65 -4.18 -1.31
C VAL A 130 5.93 -3.52 -2.48
N GLY A 131 5.04 -4.26 -3.17
CA GLY A 131 4.24 -3.73 -4.27
C GLY A 131 3.41 -2.51 -3.86
N ALA A 132 2.70 -2.61 -2.73
CA ALA A 132 1.91 -1.51 -2.17
C ALA A 132 2.78 -0.30 -1.78
N LEU A 133 3.96 -0.53 -1.19
CA LEU A 133 4.86 0.54 -0.78
C LEU A 133 5.47 1.27 -1.98
N VAL A 134 5.92 0.53 -3.01
CA VAL A 134 6.42 1.11 -4.26
C VAL A 134 5.33 1.96 -4.91
N ASN A 135 4.09 1.49 -4.93
CA ASN A 135 3.01 2.26 -5.51
C ASN A 135 2.66 3.51 -4.69
N LEU A 136 2.67 3.42 -3.35
CA LEU A 136 2.51 4.59 -2.50
C LEU A 136 3.58 5.66 -2.81
N VAL A 137 4.83 5.25 -3.01
CA VAL A 137 5.92 6.17 -3.38
C VAL A 137 5.70 6.77 -4.77
N ARG A 138 5.28 5.97 -5.76
CA ARG A 138 4.94 6.46 -7.11
C ARG A 138 3.77 7.44 -7.08
N TYR A 139 2.71 7.11 -6.36
CA TYR A 139 1.53 7.95 -6.18
C TYR A 139 1.87 9.29 -5.53
N VAL A 140 2.71 9.29 -4.48
CA VAL A 140 3.19 10.53 -3.85
C VAL A 140 4.00 11.40 -4.81
N ARG A 141 4.70 10.81 -5.78
CA ARG A 141 5.47 11.54 -6.80
C ARG A 141 4.60 12.08 -7.95
N GLN A 142 3.48 11.43 -8.25
CA GLN A 142 2.62 11.77 -9.41
C GLN A 142 1.35 12.55 -9.02
N GLY A 143 0.84 12.38 -7.80
CA GLY A 143 -0.44 12.91 -7.36
C GLY A 143 -0.33 14.30 -6.73
N TYR A 144 -1.30 15.15 -7.03
CA TYR A 144 -1.48 16.53 -6.54
C TYR A 144 -1.75 16.66 -5.02
N GLY A 145 -1.18 15.78 -4.19
CA GLY A 145 -1.25 15.82 -2.73
C GLY A 145 -2.46 15.13 -2.10
N PHE A 146 -3.56 14.91 -2.84
CA PHE A 146 -4.76 14.24 -2.32
C PHE A 146 -4.62 12.72 -2.34
N PHE A 147 -4.97 12.07 -1.23
CA PHE A 147 -4.96 10.63 -1.11
C PHE A 147 -6.39 10.11 -1.03
N ASP A 148 -6.85 9.43 -2.09
CA ASP A 148 -8.19 8.84 -2.10
C ASP A 148 -8.28 7.66 -1.13
N ARG A 149 -9.38 7.60 -0.38
CA ARG A 149 -9.73 6.49 0.51
C ARG A 149 -9.70 5.15 -0.21
N LYS A 150 -10.10 5.09 -1.48
CA LYS A 150 -10.05 3.86 -2.30
C LYS A 150 -8.61 3.35 -2.47
N TYR A 151 -7.68 4.26 -2.74
CA TYR A 151 -6.25 3.97 -2.85
C TYR A 151 -5.68 3.47 -1.52
N GLY A 152 -6.07 4.09 -0.41
CA GLY A 152 -5.69 3.65 0.94
C GLY A 152 -6.16 2.25 1.29
N LEU A 153 -7.42 1.94 1.00
CA LEU A 153 -8.01 0.63 1.27
C LEU A 153 -7.32 -0.48 0.47
N ARG A 154 -6.99 -0.21 -0.79
CA ARG A 154 -6.24 -1.16 -1.63
C ARG A 154 -4.87 -1.47 -1.03
N GLY A 155 -4.10 -0.44 -0.65
CA GLY A 155 -2.80 -0.61 -0.01
C GLY A 155 -2.86 -1.40 1.32
N LEU A 156 -3.96 -1.28 2.07
CA LEU A 156 -4.18 -2.06 3.30
C LEU A 156 -4.33 -3.57 3.03
N ILE A 157 -4.97 -3.93 1.92
CA ILE A 157 -5.38 -5.30 1.60
C ILE A 157 -4.29 -6.05 0.82
N LEU A 158 -3.42 -5.35 0.08
CA LEU A 158 -2.38 -5.97 -0.76
C LEU A 158 -1.48 -6.99 -0.04
N PRO A 159 -0.92 -6.71 1.16
CA PRO A 159 -0.13 -7.72 1.89
C PRO A 159 -0.94 -8.99 2.16
N LEU A 160 -2.24 -8.86 2.47
CA LEU A 160 -3.10 -10.01 2.76
C LEU A 160 -3.38 -10.83 1.50
N ILE A 161 -3.67 -10.18 0.36
CA ILE A 161 -3.85 -10.87 -0.92
C ILE A 161 -2.55 -11.57 -1.33
N GLY A 162 -1.40 -10.90 -1.18
CA GLY A 162 -0.08 -11.49 -1.39
C GLY A 162 0.10 -12.78 -0.59
N ALA A 163 -0.26 -12.75 0.70
CA ALA A 163 -0.17 -13.91 1.58
C ALA A 163 -1.09 -15.06 1.14
N LEU A 164 -2.33 -14.77 0.76
CA LEU A 164 -3.27 -15.75 0.24
C LEU A 164 -2.77 -16.37 -1.07
N CYS A 165 -2.22 -15.58 -1.99
CA CYS A 165 -1.58 -16.09 -3.20
C CYS A 165 -0.41 -17.04 -2.87
N GLY A 166 0.35 -16.73 -1.82
CA GLY A 166 1.39 -17.63 -1.31
C GLY A 166 0.85 -18.97 -0.83
N LEU A 167 -0.28 -18.98 -0.11
CA LEU A 167 -0.94 -20.22 0.31
C LEU A 167 -1.44 -21.04 -0.88
N VAL A 168 -2.06 -20.39 -1.87
CA VAL A 168 -2.55 -21.05 -3.08
C VAL A 168 -1.39 -21.67 -3.85
N LEU A 169 -0.30 -20.93 -4.06
CA LEU A 169 0.89 -21.48 -4.71
C LEU A 169 1.49 -22.65 -3.93
N CYS A 170 1.58 -22.54 -2.60
CA CYS A 170 2.05 -23.62 -1.75
C CYS A 170 1.20 -24.89 -1.93
N ALA A 171 -0.12 -24.76 -2.00
CA ALA A 171 -1.02 -25.89 -2.22
C ALA A 171 -0.84 -26.49 -3.62
N VAL A 172 -0.74 -25.66 -4.67
CA VAL A 172 -0.51 -26.11 -6.05
C VAL A 172 0.80 -26.89 -6.16
N PHE A 173 1.91 -26.32 -5.65
CA PHE A 173 3.20 -27.00 -5.66
C PHE A 173 3.20 -28.25 -4.79
N GLY A 174 2.49 -28.25 -3.66
CA GLY A 174 2.31 -29.45 -2.84
C GLY A 174 1.65 -30.60 -3.61
N VAL A 175 0.61 -30.31 -4.40
CA VAL A 175 -0.03 -31.30 -5.28
C VAL A 175 0.93 -31.77 -6.38
N VAL A 176 1.66 -30.85 -7.02
CA VAL A 176 2.65 -31.20 -8.06
C VAL A 176 3.74 -32.10 -7.50
N TYR A 177 4.30 -31.78 -6.34
CA TYR A 177 5.33 -32.61 -5.70
C TYR A 177 4.80 -33.99 -5.31
N ALA A 178 3.57 -34.07 -4.79
CA ALA A 178 2.93 -35.33 -4.49
C ALA A 178 2.73 -36.21 -5.74
N LEU A 179 2.28 -35.62 -6.86
CA LEU A 179 2.09 -36.35 -8.12
C LEU A 179 3.40 -36.84 -8.75
N LEU A 180 4.50 -36.09 -8.56
CA LEU A 180 5.82 -36.43 -9.08
C LEU A 180 6.63 -37.33 -8.15
N GLY A 181 6.09 -37.68 -6.97
CA GLY A 181 6.83 -38.44 -5.94
C GLY A 181 8.06 -37.70 -5.39
N ILE A 182 8.06 -36.37 -5.49
CA ILE A 182 9.16 -35.54 -4.98
C ILE A 182 8.92 -35.32 -3.49
N GLU A 183 9.91 -35.64 -2.67
CA GLU A 183 9.90 -35.33 -1.24
C GLU A 183 10.50 -33.93 -1.02
N PRO A 184 9.69 -32.90 -0.73
CA PRO A 184 10.19 -31.52 -0.60
C PRO A 184 11.28 -31.32 0.48
N PRO A 185 11.28 -32.05 1.62
CA PRO A 185 12.33 -31.92 2.63
C PRO A 185 13.75 -32.22 2.14
N THR A 186 13.89 -32.94 1.02
CA THR A 186 15.19 -33.38 0.50
C THR A 186 16.04 -32.24 -0.08
N SER A 187 15.41 -31.13 -0.48
CA SER A 187 16.12 -29.99 -1.06
C SER A 187 15.45 -28.68 -0.69
N LEU A 188 16.27 -27.74 -0.21
CA LEU A 188 15.83 -26.38 0.14
C LEU A 188 15.14 -25.67 -1.03
N TRP A 189 15.53 -26.00 -2.27
CA TRP A 189 14.96 -25.40 -3.48
C TRP A 189 13.47 -25.69 -3.66
N PHE A 190 13.00 -26.88 -3.26
CA PHE A 190 11.58 -27.23 -3.37
C PHE A 190 10.70 -26.43 -2.40
N GLY A 191 11.26 -25.95 -1.28
CA GLY A 191 10.58 -24.98 -0.41
C GLY A 191 10.72 -23.53 -0.87
N LEU A 192 11.86 -23.17 -1.47
CA LEU A 192 12.21 -21.79 -1.83
C LEU A 192 11.48 -21.33 -3.11
N ILE A 193 11.40 -22.17 -4.14
CA ILE A 193 10.83 -21.78 -5.45
C ILE A 193 9.37 -21.31 -5.31
N PRO A 194 8.45 -22.05 -4.65
CA PRO A 194 7.07 -21.60 -4.49
C PRO A 194 6.98 -20.30 -3.68
N ALA A 195 7.85 -20.13 -2.69
CA ALA A 195 7.90 -18.93 -1.86
C ALA A 195 8.40 -17.70 -2.64
N LEU A 196 9.45 -17.84 -3.45
CA LEU A 196 9.93 -16.77 -4.33
C LEU A 196 8.89 -16.37 -5.37
N LEU A 197 8.21 -17.36 -5.97
CA LEU A 197 7.10 -17.10 -6.89
C LEU A 197 5.96 -16.36 -6.19
N ALA A 198 5.62 -16.73 -4.96
CA ALA A 198 4.62 -16.03 -4.16
C ALA A 198 5.00 -14.57 -3.91
N MET A 199 6.26 -14.29 -3.63
CA MET A 199 6.76 -12.94 -3.45
C MET A 199 6.66 -12.12 -4.74
N VAL A 200 7.08 -12.68 -5.88
CA VAL A 200 6.99 -11.99 -7.18
C VAL A 200 5.55 -11.73 -7.56
N LEU A 201 4.67 -12.72 -7.42
CA LEU A 201 3.24 -12.56 -7.68
C LEU A 201 2.62 -11.51 -6.76
N GLY A 202 2.90 -11.57 -5.45
CA GLY A 202 2.45 -10.58 -4.48
C GLY A 202 2.86 -9.16 -4.87
N ALA A 203 4.12 -8.95 -5.27
CA ALA A 203 4.59 -7.64 -5.73
C ALA A 203 3.94 -7.19 -7.05
N SER A 204 3.61 -8.16 -7.91
CA SER A 204 2.99 -7.89 -9.22
C SER A 204 1.50 -7.59 -9.16
N GLN A 205 0.81 -7.91 -8.05
CA GLN A 205 -0.64 -7.67 -7.88
C GLN A 205 -1.02 -6.24 -8.23
N GLU A 206 -0.15 -5.28 -7.94
CA GLU A 206 -0.44 -3.89 -8.23
C GLU A 206 -0.53 -3.57 -9.73
N TYR A 207 0.19 -4.29 -10.60
CA TYR A 207 0.06 -4.14 -12.04
C TYR A 207 -1.25 -4.75 -12.56
N PHE A 208 -1.65 -5.91 -12.03
CA PHE A 208 -2.88 -6.59 -12.46
C PHE A 208 -4.14 -5.85 -12.02
N TYR A 209 -4.15 -5.32 -10.80
CA TYR A 209 -5.28 -4.52 -10.30
C TYR A 209 -5.15 -3.03 -10.66
N GLY A 210 -3.99 -2.60 -11.17
CA GLY A 210 -3.64 -1.21 -11.49
C GLY A 210 -4.13 -0.72 -12.84
N THR A 211 -4.68 -1.60 -13.68
CA THR A 211 -5.25 -1.29 -15.00
C THR A 211 -6.56 -0.49 -14.97
N VAL A 212 -6.96 0.00 -13.80
CA VAL A 212 -8.09 0.94 -13.64
C VAL A 212 -7.63 2.16 -12.83
N ALA A 213 -6.66 2.90 -13.37
CA ALA A 213 -6.56 4.33 -13.11
C ALA A 213 -6.74 5.03 -14.48
N PRO A 214 -7.76 5.89 -14.63
CA PRO A 214 -8.02 6.63 -15.86
C PRO A 214 -6.86 7.58 -16.23
#